data_AF-A0A672NFM0-F1
#
_entry.id   AF-A0A672NFM0-F1
#
_cell.length_a   1.000
_cell.length_b   1.000
_cell.length_c   1.000
_cell.angle_alpha   90.00
_cell.angle_beta   90.00
_cell.angle_gamma   90.00
#
_symmetry.space_group_name_H-M   'P 1'
#
loop_
_entity.id
_entity.type
_entity.pdbx_description
1 polymer ?
#
loop_
_entity_poly.entity_id
_entity_poly.type
_entity_poly.pdbx_seq_one_letter_code
_entity_poly.pdbx_strand_id
1 'polypeptide(L)'
;LSACLSVVPKHRCLDKTTTTGSDDEEDVLEMERNFALLSKRSTMQTSAEDEEELRDEDASAEEDEEDEDNGVDDEDESGSDEDEADSNPEDEGVSNVQSHTEGNLKKELSTMPFEEIMRLQNKVGTKAYNKIAYGSTKAQKKNEPMKRLNKHRPQEISAKKHVPFLRKVVPVKKMIPRDPRFDDLSGEYKPDIFSQTYKFINDIRQKETKVCENLKCLTDSCLFSLYALFENQQRARQRQEHEREKELHFKQKQRELVGQGHKPFYLKKSDKKKLELAEKYSELKKSGKLENFLSKKRKRNATKDRKKLPNQHKKRLIFGPIMAHLWLLELIICLSVT
;
A
#
# COMPACT_ATOMS: atom_id res chain seq x y z
N LEU A 1 -55.72 47.93 -36.30
CA LEU A 1 -56.77 47.31 -35.46
C LEU A 1 -56.05 46.35 -34.52
N SER A 2 -55.60 46.81 -33.35
CA SER A 2 -56.36 46.83 -32.09
C SER A 2 -56.75 45.40 -31.67
N ALA A 3 -56.40 44.82 -30.52
CA ALA A 3 -55.95 45.40 -29.25
C ALA A 3 -55.11 44.40 -28.43
N CYS A 4 -54.24 44.96 -27.60
CA CYS A 4 -53.67 44.36 -26.40
C CYS A 4 -54.76 43.99 -25.39
N LEU A 5 -54.56 42.91 -24.61
CA LEU A 5 -54.86 42.94 -23.17
C LEU A 5 -53.93 41.95 -22.45
N SER A 6 -52.96 42.54 -21.73
CA SER A 6 -52.11 41.93 -20.73
C SER A 6 -52.89 41.68 -19.44
N VAL A 7 -52.82 40.48 -18.88
CA VAL A 7 -53.19 40.20 -17.48
C VAL A 7 -52.00 39.56 -16.79
N VAL A 8 -51.37 40.34 -15.92
CA VAL A 8 -50.28 39.96 -15.02
C VAL A 8 -50.89 39.36 -13.74
N PRO A 9 -50.49 38.17 -13.28
CA PRO A 9 -50.81 37.72 -11.93
C PRO A 9 -49.85 38.39 -10.92
N LYS A 10 -50.41 39.18 -10.01
CA LYS A 10 -49.70 39.81 -8.89
C LYS A 10 -49.13 38.76 -7.93
N HIS A 11 -47.87 38.98 -7.57
CA HIS A 11 -47.16 38.30 -6.49
C HIS A 11 -47.97 38.26 -5.18
N ARG A 12 -48.02 37.08 -4.56
CA ARG A 12 -48.22 36.95 -3.12
C ARG A 12 -46.95 36.32 -2.55
N CYS A 13 -46.00 37.16 -2.16
CA CYS A 13 -44.88 36.74 -1.31
C CYS A 13 -45.49 36.30 0.02
N LEU A 14 -45.41 35.01 0.30
CA LEU A 14 -45.58 34.48 1.64
C LEU A 14 -44.19 34.47 2.25
N ASP A 15 -43.91 35.44 3.11
CA ASP A 15 -42.81 35.38 4.06
C ASP A 15 -43.04 34.18 4.99
N LYS A 16 -42.48 33.03 4.61
CA LYS A 16 -42.17 31.98 5.58
C LYS A 16 -40.79 32.31 6.12
N THR A 17 -40.77 33.10 7.18
CA THR A 17 -39.63 33.16 8.10
C THR A 17 -39.39 31.74 8.62
N THR A 18 -38.37 31.10 8.05
CA THR A 18 -37.79 29.84 8.45
C THR A 18 -37.23 29.96 9.86
N THR A 19 -37.97 29.46 10.85
CA THR A 19 -37.41 29.10 12.15
C THR A 19 -36.98 27.62 12.10
N THR A 20 -35.93 27.33 11.34
CA THR A 20 -35.24 26.03 11.29
C THR A 20 -33.75 26.25 11.01
N GLY A 21 -33.14 27.24 11.68
CA GLY A 21 -31.73 27.63 11.49
C GLY A 21 -30.95 27.65 12.80
N SER A 22 -31.40 26.90 13.81
CA SER A 22 -30.72 26.79 15.11
C SER A 22 -29.83 25.56 15.13
N ASP A 23 -30.38 24.38 14.82
CA ASP A 23 -29.67 23.12 15.02
C ASP A 23 -28.54 22.89 13.99
N ASP A 24 -28.75 23.25 12.73
CA ASP A 24 -27.73 23.10 11.68
C ASP A 24 -26.55 24.10 11.85
N GLU A 25 -26.82 25.31 12.35
CA GLU A 25 -25.78 26.31 12.65
C GLU A 25 -25.01 25.93 13.92
N GLU A 26 -25.70 25.40 14.94
CA GLU A 26 -25.05 24.87 16.15
C GLU A 26 -24.14 23.68 15.81
N ASP A 27 -24.56 22.77 14.94
CA ASP A 27 -23.75 21.62 14.50
C ASP A 27 -22.51 22.05 13.69
N VAL A 28 -22.64 23.09 12.85
CA VAL A 28 -21.51 23.67 12.10
C VAL A 28 -20.54 24.37 13.03
N LEU A 29 -21.04 25.16 13.98
CA LEU A 29 -20.23 25.86 14.98
C LEU A 29 -19.58 24.88 15.96
N GLU A 30 -20.25 23.79 16.33
CA GLU A 30 -19.70 22.72 17.16
C GLU A 30 -18.62 21.94 16.39
N MET A 31 -18.81 21.68 15.10
CA MET A 31 -17.80 21.07 14.25
C MET A 31 -16.59 22.00 14.07
N GLU A 32 -16.78 23.29 13.84
CA GLU A 32 -15.70 24.28 13.71
C GLU A 32 -14.95 24.49 15.03
N ARG A 33 -15.66 24.47 16.16
CA ARG A 33 -15.08 24.51 17.50
C ARG A 33 -14.26 23.24 17.78
N ASN A 34 -14.78 22.06 17.43
CA ASN A 34 -14.05 20.80 17.55
C ASN A 34 -12.80 20.78 16.66
N PHE A 35 -12.88 21.36 15.46
CA PHE A 35 -11.77 21.50 14.54
C PHE A 35 -10.68 22.44 15.06
N ALA A 36 -11.08 23.59 15.62
CA ALA A 36 -10.18 24.56 16.22
C ALA A 36 -9.52 23.99 17.50
N LEU A 37 -10.24 23.18 18.28
CA LEU A 37 -9.69 22.50 19.47
C LEU A 37 -8.67 21.42 19.09
N LEU A 38 -8.91 20.65 18.02
CA LEU A 38 -7.93 19.69 17.49
C LEU A 38 -6.68 20.40 16.97
N SER A 39 -6.82 21.49 16.22
CA SER A 39 -5.68 22.27 15.71
C SER A 39 -4.85 22.91 16.83
N LYS A 40 -5.50 23.43 17.88
CA LYS A 40 -4.83 24.01 19.05
C LYS A 40 -4.12 22.94 19.91
N ARG A 41 -4.70 21.76 20.03
CA ARG A 41 -4.08 20.62 20.72
C ARG A 41 -2.87 20.07 19.95
N SER A 42 -2.94 20.05 18.61
CA SER A 42 -1.80 19.68 17.75
C SER A 42 -0.61 20.63 17.88
N THR A 43 -0.81 21.90 18.21
CA THR A 43 0.28 22.86 18.47
C THR A 43 0.86 22.76 19.89
N MET A 44 0.16 22.10 20.82
CA MET A 44 0.64 21.93 22.21
C MET A 44 1.19 20.53 22.50
N GLN A 45 0.86 19.51 21.69
CA GLN A 45 1.42 18.16 21.77
C GLN A 45 2.49 17.94 20.69
N THR A 46 3.59 18.65 20.81
CA THR A 46 4.89 18.17 20.33
C THR A 46 5.72 17.77 21.55
N SER A 47 5.25 16.77 22.27
CA SER A 47 5.99 16.06 23.33
C SER A 47 5.72 14.58 23.11
N ALA A 48 6.79 13.86 22.77
CA ALA A 48 6.81 12.57 22.08
C ALA A 48 6.43 11.35 22.96
N GLU A 49 5.52 11.49 23.92
CA GLU A 49 5.29 10.45 24.95
C GLU A 49 3.93 9.73 24.83
N ASP A 50 2.96 10.26 24.07
CA ASP A 50 1.61 9.68 23.97
C ASP A 50 1.38 8.72 22.76
N GLU A 51 2.38 8.54 21.89
CA GLU A 51 2.25 7.74 20.64
C GLU A 51 2.42 6.22 20.86
N GLU A 52 3.01 5.80 21.98
CA GLU A 52 3.26 4.38 22.29
C GLU A 52 2.05 3.69 22.94
N GLU A 53 1.19 4.40 23.68
CA GLU A 53 0.03 3.81 24.37
C GLU A 53 -1.18 3.57 23.43
N LEU A 54 -1.20 4.22 22.26
CA LEU A 54 -2.24 4.10 21.24
C LEU A 54 -2.06 2.91 20.29
N ARG A 55 -0.88 2.27 20.28
CA ARG A 55 -0.62 1.08 19.43
C ARG A 55 -1.23 -0.20 19.99
N ASP A 56 -1.38 -0.30 21.31
CA ASP A 56 -1.82 -1.52 22.00
C ASP A 56 -3.36 -1.64 22.16
N GLU A 57 -4.14 -0.60 21.83
CA GLU A 57 -5.60 -0.61 22.01
C GLU A 57 -6.36 -1.44 20.93
N ASP A 58 -5.78 -1.67 19.75
CA ASP A 58 -6.45 -2.39 18.64
C ASP A 58 -6.17 -3.90 18.59
N ALA A 59 -5.12 -4.40 19.23
CA ALA A 59 -4.82 -5.85 19.24
C ALA A 59 -5.78 -6.67 20.14
N SER A 60 -6.84 -6.07 20.68
CA SER A 60 -7.69 -6.70 21.71
C SER A 60 -9.20 -6.45 21.52
N ALA A 61 -9.58 -5.74 20.45
CA ALA A 61 -10.97 -5.61 20.02
C ALA A 61 -11.36 -6.64 18.94
N GLU A 62 -10.37 -7.38 18.42
CA GLU A 62 -10.49 -8.56 17.57
C GLU A 62 -10.38 -9.81 18.47
N GLU A 63 -11.49 -10.41 18.88
CA GLU A 63 -11.53 -11.84 19.25
C GLU A 63 -12.94 -12.38 18.91
N ASP A 64 -13.05 -13.10 17.79
CA ASP A 64 -13.42 -14.53 17.71
C ASP A 64 -13.89 -14.88 16.29
N GLU A 65 -13.01 -15.50 15.49
CA GLU A 65 -13.15 -16.85 14.91
C GLU A 65 -11.74 -17.28 14.46
N GLU A 66 -11.33 -18.49 14.84
CA GLU A 66 -10.07 -19.11 14.45
C GLU A 66 -10.13 -19.51 12.97
N ASP A 67 -9.23 -18.99 12.12
CA ASP A 67 -8.93 -19.57 10.82
C ASP A 67 -7.41 -19.75 10.72
N GLU A 68 -6.97 -21.01 10.72
CA GLU A 68 -5.60 -21.41 10.43
C GLU A 68 -5.27 -21.13 8.96
N ASP A 69 -4.51 -20.07 8.69
CA ASP A 69 -3.87 -19.82 7.40
C ASP A 69 -2.45 -20.41 7.42
N ASN A 70 -2.27 -21.57 6.79
CA ASN A 70 -0.94 -22.16 6.55
C ASN A 70 -0.39 -21.62 5.22
N GLY A 71 0.19 -20.43 5.26
CA GLY A 71 1.10 -19.92 4.23
C GLY A 71 2.54 -19.96 4.74
N VAL A 72 3.32 -20.93 4.29
CA VAL A 72 4.79 -20.89 4.42
C VAL A 72 5.34 -20.37 3.11
N ASP A 73 5.89 -19.15 3.17
CA ASP A 73 6.67 -18.52 2.12
C ASP A 73 8.00 -19.25 1.92
N ASP A 74 8.38 -19.42 0.66
CA ASP A 74 9.67 -19.91 0.20
C ASP A 74 10.79 -18.90 0.54
N GLU A 75 11.73 -19.30 1.38
CA GLU A 75 13.00 -18.60 1.57
C GLU A 75 14.01 -19.06 0.50
N ASP A 76 14.36 -18.17 -0.43
CA ASP A 76 15.52 -18.30 -1.30
C ASP A 76 16.20 -16.92 -1.43
N GLU A 77 17.21 -16.66 -0.61
CA GLU A 77 18.15 -15.55 -0.76
C GLU A 77 19.57 -16.10 -0.58
N SER A 78 20.30 -16.17 -1.70
CA SER A 78 21.65 -16.71 -1.79
C SER A 78 22.60 -15.68 -2.41
N GLY A 79 23.62 -15.30 -1.63
CA GLY A 79 25.01 -15.25 -2.07
C GLY A 79 25.52 -14.05 -2.89
N SER A 80 26.12 -13.09 -2.17
CA SER A 80 27.46 -12.49 -2.34
C SER A 80 28.13 -12.47 -3.73
N ASP A 81 28.59 -11.30 -4.18
CA ASP A 81 30.04 -10.99 -4.14
C ASP A 81 30.35 -9.53 -4.53
N GLU A 82 31.36 -9.01 -3.83
CA GLU A 82 32.00 -7.70 -3.93
C GLU A 82 32.91 -7.62 -5.17
N ASP A 83 33.12 -6.41 -5.70
CA ASP A 83 34.45 -5.98 -6.17
C ASP A 83 34.49 -4.44 -6.29
N GLU A 84 35.45 -3.86 -5.57
CA GLU A 84 35.90 -2.47 -5.53
C GLU A 84 36.99 -2.20 -6.59
N ALA A 85 37.08 -0.96 -7.10
CA ALA A 85 38.24 -0.25 -7.71
C ALA A 85 37.84 0.59 -8.95
N ASP A 86 38.40 1.76 -9.27
CA ASP A 86 39.29 2.71 -8.61
C ASP A 86 39.29 3.99 -9.49
N SER A 87 39.15 5.12 -8.81
CA SER A 87 39.56 6.52 -9.06
C SER A 87 40.12 7.04 -10.42
N ASN A 88 39.41 8.09 -10.93
CA ASN A 88 39.87 9.45 -11.32
C ASN A 88 40.81 9.70 -12.55
N PRO A 89 41.03 10.94 -13.07
CA PRO A 89 40.28 12.22 -13.03
C PRO A 89 40.01 12.88 -14.43
N GLU A 90 39.31 14.00 -14.36
CA GLU A 90 39.07 15.14 -15.28
C GLU A 90 39.94 15.33 -16.55
N ASP A 91 39.31 15.84 -17.63
CA ASP A 91 39.81 17.02 -18.36
C ASP A 91 38.67 17.72 -19.15
N GLU A 92 38.35 18.94 -18.72
CA GLU A 92 37.59 19.96 -19.43
C GLU A 92 38.50 20.66 -20.43
N GLY A 93 38.19 20.68 -21.73
CA GLY A 93 39.11 21.32 -22.67
C GLY A 93 38.70 21.34 -24.13
N VAL A 94 37.73 22.20 -24.45
CA VAL A 94 37.68 23.10 -25.62
C VAL A 94 38.61 22.76 -26.81
N SER A 95 38.04 22.41 -27.97
CA SER A 95 38.20 23.20 -29.22
C SER A 95 37.58 22.49 -30.43
N ASN A 96 36.29 22.76 -30.67
CA ASN A 96 35.69 22.62 -32.00
C ASN A 96 36.10 23.82 -32.87
N VAL A 97 37.40 23.97 -33.15
CA VAL A 97 37.92 25.00 -34.06
C VAL A 97 39.16 24.43 -34.76
N GLN A 98 39.00 23.60 -35.80
CA GLN A 98 40.06 23.36 -36.80
C GLN A 98 39.64 22.59 -38.06
N SER A 99 38.36 22.60 -38.46
CA SER A 99 37.95 22.00 -39.75
C SER A 99 38.46 22.79 -40.97
N HIS A 100 38.87 24.05 -40.81
CA HIS A 100 39.34 24.91 -41.90
C HIS A 100 40.84 24.81 -42.19
N THR A 101 41.67 24.28 -41.28
CA THR A 101 43.12 24.12 -41.51
C THR A 101 43.47 22.78 -42.16
N GLU A 102 42.76 21.70 -41.83
CA GLU A 102 43.00 20.37 -42.42
C GLU A 102 42.75 20.34 -43.94
N GLY A 103 41.71 21.04 -44.40
CA GLY A 103 41.40 21.17 -45.82
C GLY A 103 42.44 21.96 -46.62
N ASN A 104 43.10 22.92 -45.99
CA ASN A 104 44.18 23.71 -46.61
C ASN A 104 45.48 22.90 -46.67
N LEU A 105 45.83 22.18 -45.60
CA LEU A 105 46.98 21.29 -45.56
C LEU A 105 46.89 20.20 -46.64
N LYS A 106 45.71 19.63 -46.88
CA LYS A 106 45.53 18.62 -47.95
C LYS A 106 45.73 19.22 -49.35
N LYS A 107 45.30 20.47 -49.58
CA LYS A 107 45.53 21.19 -50.85
C LYS A 107 47.00 21.56 -51.04
N GLU A 108 47.67 21.99 -49.98
CA GLU A 108 49.12 22.26 -49.98
C GLU A 108 49.92 20.99 -50.28
N LEU A 109 49.61 19.88 -49.61
CA LEU A 109 50.21 18.58 -49.91
C LEU A 109 49.96 18.13 -51.36
N SER A 110 48.81 18.46 -51.94
CA SER A 110 48.50 18.15 -53.34
C SER A 110 49.25 19.02 -54.35
N THR A 111 49.76 20.19 -53.93
CA THR A 111 50.46 21.15 -54.81
C THR A 111 51.98 20.93 -54.78
N MET A 112 52.51 20.27 -53.73
CA MET A 112 53.93 19.90 -53.61
C MET A 112 54.30 18.73 -54.54
N PRO A 113 55.52 18.69 -55.10
CA PRO A 113 55.96 17.58 -55.93
C PRO A 113 56.11 16.28 -55.12
N PHE A 114 55.85 15.14 -55.77
CA PHE A 114 55.82 13.81 -55.12
C PHE A 114 57.08 13.47 -54.33
N GLU A 115 58.26 13.84 -54.83
CA GLU A 115 59.54 13.62 -54.15
C GLU A 115 59.58 14.30 -52.77
N GLU A 116 59.01 15.50 -52.67
CA GLU A 116 58.99 16.26 -51.44
C GLU A 116 57.96 15.72 -50.45
N ILE A 117 56.84 15.21 -50.96
CA ILE A 117 55.84 14.47 -50.17
C ILE A 117 56.47 13.19 -49.58
N MET A 118 57.24 12.44 -50.37
CA MET A 118 57.91 11.21 -49.93
C MET A 118 58.96 11.52 -48.85
N ARG A 119 59.76 12.57 -49.04
CA ARG A 119 60.72 13.03 -48.01
C ARG A 119 60.02 13.47 -46.74
N LEU A 120 58.87 14.15 -46.85
CA LEU A 120 58.07 14.54 -45.70
C LEU A 120 57.53 13.30 -44.97
N GLN A 121 56.97 12.33 -45.69
CA GLN A 121 56.46 11.08 -45.14
C GLN A 121 57.54 10.27 -44.41
N ASN A 122 58.76 10.24 -44.94
CA ASN A 122 59.89 9.56 -44.31
C ASN A 122 60.41 10.30 -43.07
N LYS A 123 60.36 11.64 -43.06
CA LYS A 123 60.76 12.46 -41.90
C LYS A 123 59.76 12.42 -40.75
N VAL A 124 58.46 12.54 -41.05
CA VAL A 124 57.40 12.56 -40.03
C VAL A 124 56.87 11.15 -39.68
N GLY A 125 57.14 10.16 -40.52
CA GLY A 125 56.67 8.79 -40.40
C GLY A 125 55.29 8.56 -41.05
N THR A 126 55.11 7.39 -41.66
CA THR A 126 53.89 7.05 -42.43
C THR A 126 52.60 7.13 -41.60
N LYS A 127 52.64 6.76 -40.32
CA LYS A 127 51.48 6.79 -39.42
C LYS A 127 51.03 8.21 -39.05
N ALA A 128 51.98 9.11 -38.78
CA ALA A 128 51.68 10.50 -38.47
C ALA A 128 51.22 11.25 -39.72
N TYR A 129 51.90 11.02 -40.85
CA TYR A 129 51.50 11.57 -42.15
C TYR A 129 50.06 11.17 -42.51
N ASN A 130 49.72 9.88 -42.43
CA ASN A 130 48.37 9.40 -42.75
C ASN A 130 47.30 9.98 -41.81
N LYS A 131 47.62 10.18 -40.53
CA LYS A 131 46.70 10.80 -39.56
C LYS A 131 46.42 12.27 -39.90
N ILE A 132 47.41 13.00 -40.40
CA ILE A 132 47.27 14.43 -40.74
C ILE A 132 46.64 14.59 -42.13
N ALA A 133 47.08 13.81 -43.12
CA ALA A 133 46.63 13.94 -44.52
C ALA A 133 45.22 13.37 -44.77
N TYR A 134 44.86 12.28 -44.08
CA TYR A 134 43.57 11.59 -44.26
C TYR A 134 42.69 11.61 -43.00
N GLY A 135 43.12 12.31 -41.95
CA GLY A 135 42.47 12.29 -40.64
C GLY A 135 42.68 10.97 -39.89
N SER A 136 42.33 10.93 -38.60
CA SER A 136 42.25 9.64 -37.90
C SER A 136 41.02 8.88 -38.40
N THR A 137 41.17 8.03 -39.40
CA THR A 137 40.10 7.12 -39.83
C THR A 137 39.92 5.99 -38.81
N LYS A 138 39.48 6.32 -37.59
CA LYS A 138 38.75 5.37 -36.75
C LYS A 138 37.36 5.21 -37.36
N ALA A 139 37.30 4.73 -38.59
CA ALA A 139 36.06 4.24 -39.16
C ALA A 139 35.65 3.08 -38.27
N GLN A 140 34.57 3.25 -37.48
CA GLN A 140 33.95 2.16 -36.76
C GLN A 140 33.68 1.07 -37.79
N LYS A 141 34.47 0.00 -37.76
CA LYS A 141 34.21 -1.18 -38.58
C LYS A 141 32.88 -1.72 -38.09
N LYS A 142 31.79 -1.42 -38.79
CA LYS A 142 30.53 -2.12 -38.58
C LYS A 142 30.83 -3.60 -38.81
N ASN A 143 30.59 -4.42 -37.79
CA ASN A 143 30.71 -5.88 -37.87
C ASN A 143 29.57 -6.44 -38.73
N GLU A 144 29.42 -5.92 -39.95
CA GLU A 144 28.47 -6.46 -40.92
C GLU A 144 29.05 -7.79 -41.43
N PRO A 145 28.28 -8.88 -41.38
CA PRO A 145 28.74 -10.14 -41.95
C PRO A 145 28.97 -9.93 -43.45
N MET A 146 30.17 -10.30 -43.94
CA MET A 146 30.44 -10.30 -45.37
C MET A 146 29.36 -11.11 -46.10
N LYS A 147 28.59 -10.44 -46.96
CA LYS A 147 27.53 -11.08 -47.72
C LYS A 147 28.15 -11.93 -48.82
N ARG A 148 27.56 -13.11 -49.08
CA ARG A 148 27.94 -13.95 -50.22
C ARG A 148 27.66 -13.18 -51.51
N LEU A 149 28.61 -13.18 -52.45
CA LEU A 149 28.42 -12.54 -53.75
C LEU A 149 27.30 -13.20 -54.59
N ASN A 150 27.03 -14.50 -54.38
CA ASN A 150 25.94 -15.26 -55.03
C ASN A 150 25.36 -16.32 -54.09
N LYS A 151 24.07 -16.66 -54.26
CA LYS A 151 23.32 -17.55 -53.36
C LYS A 151 23.82 -19.01 -53.32
N HIS A 152 24.59 -19.41 -54.32
CA HIS A 152 25.17 -20.76 -54.46
C HIS A 152 26.69 -20.81 -54.18
N ARG A 153 27.34 -19.69 -53.86
CA ARG A 153 28.79 -19.62 -53.59
C ARG A 153 29.08 -19.83 -52.10
N PRO A 154 29.89 -20.79 -51.65
CA PRO A 154 30.22 -20.94 -50.22
C PRO A 154 30.75 -19.64 -49.60
N GLN A 155 30.47 -19.41 -48.32
CA GLN A 155 31.00 -18.25 -47.60
C GLN A 155 32.32 -18.63 -46.93
N GLU A 156 33.37 -17.86 -47.21
CA GLU A 156 34.64 -17.99 -46.50
C GLU A 156 34.49 -17.43 -45.08
N ILE A 157 34.86 -18.23 -44.09
CA ILE A 157 34.92 -17.85 -42.66
C ILE A 157 36.35 -18.04 -42.16
N SER A 158 36.81 -17.18 -41.26
CA SER A 158 38.15 -17.34 -40.66
C SER A 158 38.19 -18.58 -39.78
N ALA A 159 39.22 -19.42 -39.95
CA ALA A 159 39.47 -20.59 -39.11
C ALA A 159 39.67 -20.25 -37.63
N LYS A 160 39.96 -18.99 -37.30
CA LYS A 160 40.09 -18.49 -35.91
C LYS A 160 38.76 -18.24 -35.23
N LYS A 161 37.64 -18.28 -35.96
CA LYS A 161 36.31 -18.06 -35.40
C LYS A 161 35.84 -19.35 -34.74
N HIS A 162 35.88 -19.41 -33.42
CA HIS A 162 35.34 -20.53 -32.66
C HIS A 162 33.83 -20.73 -32.94
N VAL A 163 33.36 -21.97 -32.86
CA VAL A 163 31.93 -22.28 -32.92
C VAL A 163 31.32 -21.90 -31.56
N PRO A 164 30.24 -21.09 -31.50
CA PRO A 164 29.60 -20.79 -30.24
C PRO A 164 29.00 -22.07 -29.64
N PHE A 165 29.27 -22.31 -28.36
CA PHE A 165 28.78 -23.50 -27.64
C PHE A 165 27.25 -23.52 -27.56
N LEU A 166 26.62 -22.36 -27.33
CA LEU A 166 25.17 -22.23 -27.32
C LEU A 166 24.62 -21.88 -28.71
N ARG A 167 23.67 -22.68 -29.20
CA ARG A 167 22.84 -22.31 -30.35
C ARG A 167 21.92 -21.17 -29.92
N LYS A 168 21.82 -20.12 -30.73
CA LYS A 168 20.80 -19.08 -30.55
C LYS A 168 19.42 -19.68 -30.82
N VAL A 169 18.73 -20.10 -29.77
CA VAL A 169 17.32 -20.50 -29.86
C VAL A 169 16.51 -19.23 -30.07
N VAL A 170 15.99 -19.04 -31.28
CA VAL A 170 15.06 -17.93 -31.55
C VAL A 170 13.75 -18.31 -30.87
N PRO A 171 13.28 -17.53 -29.87
CA PRO A 171 12.00 -17.84 -29.24
C PRO A 171 10.91 -17.69 -30.29
N VAL A 172 10.29 -18.80 -30.67
CA VAL A 172 9.12 -18.81 -31.54
C VAL A 172 7.94 -18.32 -30.70
N LYS A 173 7.27 -17.25 -31.15
CA LYS A 173 6.05 -16.75 -30.49
C LYS A 173 4.98 -17.83 -30.60
N LYS A 174 4.75 -18.57 -29.52
CA LYS A 174 3.66 -19.53 -29.41
C LYS A 174 2.36 -18.74 -29.23
N MET A 175 1.32 -19.10 -29.98
CA MET A 175 -0.01 -18.55 -29.76
C MET A 175 -0.64 -19.28 -28.58
N ILE A 176 -0.77 -18.59 -27.45
CA ILE A 176 -1.42 -19.12 -26.25
C ILE A 176 -2.89 -18.73 -26.34
N PRO A 177 -3.85 -19.69 -26.33
CA PRO A 177 -5.27 -19.35 -26.25
C PRO A 177 -5.52 -18.65 -24.91
N ARG A 178 -6.20 -17.50 -24.94
CA ARG A 178 -6.46 -16.70 -23.74
C ARG A 178 -7.90 -16.85 -23.29
N ASP A 179 -8.10 -17.16 -22.01
CA ASP A 179 -9.42 -17.13 -21.38
C ASP A 179 -9.64 -15.74 -20.79
N PRO A 180 -10.62 -14.96 -21.27
CA PRO A 180 -10.84 -13.59 -20.79
C PRO A 180 -11.16 -13.52 -19.29
N ARG A 181 -11.54 -14.63 -18.64
CA ARG A 181 -11.74 -14.67 -17.19
C ARG A 181 -10.43 -14.68 -16.41
N PHE A 182 -9.36 -15.18 -17.03
CA PHE A 182 -8.06 -15.42 -16.42
C PHE A 182 -6.92 -14.74 -17.19
N ASP A 183 -7.22 -13.89 -18.16
CA ASP A 183 -6.23 -13.12 -18.92
C ASP A 183 -5.99 -11.79 -18.23
N ASP A 184 -4.75 -11.55 -17.84
CA ASP A 184 -4.30 -10.32 -17.15
C ASP A 184 -4.66 -9.04 -17.93
N LEU A 185 -4.83 -9.15 -19.25
CA LEU A 185 -5.25 -8.02 -20.10
C LEU A 185 -6.74 -7.68 -20.00
N SER A 186 -7.57 -8.51 -19.37
CA SER A 186 -9.02 -8.30 -19.28
C SER A 186 -9.42 -7.29 -18.21
N GLY A 187 -8.45 -6.76 -17.46
CA GLY A 187 -8.62 -5.66 -16.50
C GLY A 187 -8.77 -6.13 -15.05
N GLU A 188 -8.83 -5.17 -14.14
CA GLU A 188 -8.86 -5.40 -12.69
C GLU A 188 -10.29 -5.45 -12.13
N TYR A 189 -10.46 -6.21 -11.04
CA TYR A 189 -11.74 -6.32 -10.33
C TYR A 189 -12.14 -5.00 -9.68
N LYS A 190 -13.31 -4.47 -10.05
CA LYS A 190 -13.90 -3.26 -9.46
C LYS A 190 -15.12 -3.63 -8.60
N PRO A 191 -15.04 -3.54 -7.26
CA PRO A 191 -16.11 -3.99 -6.36
C PRO A 191 -17.40 -3.19 -6.52
N ASP A 192 -17.30 -1.90 -6.84
CA ASP A 192 -18.47 -1.02 -7.01
C ASP A 192 -19.29 -1.41 -8.25
N ILE A 193 -18.63 -1.74 -9.35
CA ILE A 193 -19.30 -2.18 -10.58
C ILE A 193 -19.87 -3.58 -10.37
N PHE A 194 -19.11 -4.48 -9.72
CA PHE A 194 -19.56 -5.83 -9.42
C PHE A 194 -20.82 -5.82 -8.54
N SER A 195 -20.83 -5.02 -7.48
CA SER A 195 -21.99 -4.93 -6.58
C SER A 195 -23.24 -4.38 -7.27
N GLN A 196 -23.09 -3.45 -8.23
CA GLN A 196 -24.20 -2.93 -9.02
C GLN A 196 -24.70 -3.93 -10.07
N THR A 197 -23.79 -4.49 -10.87
CA THR A 197 -24.12 -5.42 -11.96
C THR A 197 -24.69 -6.74 -11.45
N TYR A 198 -24.15 -7.25 -10.35
CA TYR A 198 -24.55 -8.52 -9.74
C TYR A 198 -25.36 -8.34 -8.45
N LYS A 199 -26.13 -7.24 -8.36
CA LYS A 199 -26.95 -6.93 -7.17
C LYS A 199 -27.90 -8.06 -6.78
N PHE A 200 -28.43 -8.79 -7.76
CA PHE A 200 -29.35 -9.92 -7.57
C PHE A 200 -28.74 -11.09 -6.78
N ILE A 201 -27.40 -11.20 -6.70
CA ILE A 201 -26.75 -12.23 -5.90
C ILE A 201 -27.13 -12.07 -4.42
N ASN A 202 -27.38 -10.85 -3.96
CA ASN A 202 -27.84 -10.63 -2.59
C ASN A 202 -29.21 -11.27 -2.33
N ASP A 203 -30.12 -11.23 -3.32
CA ASP A 203 -31.43 -11.87 -3.19
C ASP A 203 -31.32 -13.39 -3.17
N ILE A 204 -30.38 -13.96 -3.95
CA ILE A 204 -30.10 -15.40 -3.94
C ILE A 204 -29.53 -15.81 -2.58
N ARG A 205 -28.50 -15.10 -2.09
CA ARG A 205 -27.91 -15.36 -0.77
C ARG A 205 -28.95 -15.30 0.34
N GLN A 206 -29.83 -14.30 0.34
CA GLN A 206 -30.90 -14.19 1.33
C GLN A 206 -31.87 -15.37 1.27
N LYS A 207 -32.20 -15.87 0.08
CA LYS A 207 -33.03 -17.07 -0.07
C LYS A 207 -32.33 -18.30 0.48
N GLU A 208 -31.05 -18.48 0.16
CA GLU A 208 -30.22 -19.59 0.67
C GLU A 208 -30.11 -19.55 2.19
N THR A 209 -29.81 -18.39 2.78
CA THR A 209 -29.75 -18.22 4.24
C THR A 209 -31.08 -18.61 4.89
N LYS A 210 -32.23 -18.15 4.36
CA LYS A 210 -33.56 -18.52 4.87
C LYS A 210 -33.86 -20.01 4.74
N VAL A 211 -33.44 -20.65 3.65
CA VAL A 211 -33.57 -22.10 3.49
C VAL A 211 -32.75 -22.82 4.55
N CYS A 212 -31.49 -22.41 4.76
CA CYS A 212 -30.66 -22.94 5.83
C CYS A 212 -31.28 -22.71 7.21
N GLU A 213 -31.89 -21.55 7.48
CA GLU A 213 -32.62 -21.27 8.74
C GLU A 213 -33.72 -22.29 9.01
N ASN A 214 -34.56 -22.55 8.01
CA ASN A 214 -35.66 -23.50 8.13
C ASN A 214 -35.17 -24.93 8.34
N LEU A 215 -33.99 -25.26 7.80
CA LEU A 215 -33.38 -26.58 7.89
C LEU A 215 -32.52 -26.77 9.16
N LYS A 216 -32.19 -25.71 9.91
CA LYS A 216 -31.47 -25.82 11.20
C LYS A 216 -32.14 -26.79 12.18
N CYS A 217 -33.46 -26.89 12.14
CA CYS A 217 -34.25 -27.72 13.03
C CYS A 217 -34.28 -29.20 12.62
N LEU A 218 -33.81 -29.54 11.42
CA LEU A 218 -33.97 -30.85 10.78
C LEU A 218 -32.71 -31.72 10.81
N THR A 219 -31.94 -31.65 11.90
CA THR A 219 -31.13 -32.77 12.41
C THR A 219 -29.75 -33.09 11.80
N ASP A 220 -29.02 -32.12 11.22
CA ASP A 220 -27.58 -32.30 10.87
C ASP A 220 -26.68 -31.18 11.43
N SER A 221 -25.59 -31.54 12.13
CA SER A 221 -24.60 -30.58 12.68
C SER A 221 -23.92 -29.75 11.59
N CYS A 222 -23.75 -30.30 10.39
CA CYS A 222 -23.17 -29.62 9.23
C CYS A 222 -24.03 -28.47 8.69
N LEU A 223 -25.36 -28.54 8.85
CA LEU A 223 -26.25 -27.47 8.39
C LEU A 223 -26.23 -26.26 9.33
N PHE A 224 -26.04 -26.52 10.63
CA PHE A 224 -25.87 -25.46 11.61
C PHE A 224 -24.57 -24.67 11.40
N SER A 225 -23.45 -25.37 11.14
CA SER A 225 -22.17 -24.71 10.84
C SER A 225 -22.22 -23.94 9.52
N LEU A 226 -22.85 -24.48 8.48
CA LEU A 226 -23.03 -23.78 7.21
C LEU A 226 -23.87 -22.50 7.37
N TYR A 227 -24.94 -22.56 8.16
CA TYR A 227 -25.73 -21.38 8.45
C TYR A 227 -24.92 -20.32 9.21
N ALA A 228 -24.17 -20.71 10.24
CA ALA A 228 -23.33 -19.80 11.01
C ALA A 228 -22.29 -19.11 10.11
N LEU A 229 -21.68 -19.87 9.18
CA LEU A 229 -20.77 -19.32 8.16
C LEU A 229 -21.47 -18.26 7.29
N PHE A 230 -22.68 -18.55 6.80
CA PHE A 230 -23.44 -17.58 6.01
C PHE A 230 -23.81 -16.33 6.79
N GLU A 231 -24.19 -16.45 8.06
CA GLU A 231 -24.43 -15.29 8.93
C GLU A 231 -23.15 -14.48 9.16
N ASN A 232 -22.03 -15.15 9.44
CA ASN A 232 -20.74 -14.50 9.66
C ASN A 232 -20.32 -13.72 8.39
N GLN A 233 -20.43 -14.36 7.23
CA GLN A 233 -20.13 -13.73 5.95
C GLN A 233 -21.08 -12.56 5.64
N GLN A 234 -22.37 -12.68 5.96
CA GLN A 234 -23.33 -11.59 5.79
C GLN A 234 -23.00 -10.41 6.71
N ARG A 235 -22.69 -10.67 7.99
CA ARG A 235 -22.29 -9.65 8.97
C ARG A 235 -20.99 -8.95 8.55
N ALA A 236 -19.99 -9.70 8.08
CA ALA A 236 -18.74 -9.15 7.60
C ALA A 236 -18.96 -8.23 6.39
N ARG A 237 -19.81 -8.64 5.43
CA ARG A 237 -20.18 -7.82 4.27
C ARG A 237 -20.88 -6.52 4.67
N GLN A 238 -21.87 -6.60 5.56
CA GLN A 238 -22.58 -5.42 6.06
C GLN A 238 -21.65 -4.47 6.80
N ARG A 239 -20.69 -4.97 7.58
CA ARG A 239 -19.67 -4.15 8.25
C ARG A 239 -18.84 -3.37 7.22
N GLN A 240 -18.34 -4.04 6.19
CA GLN A 240 -17.57 -3.40 5.12
C GLN A 240 -18.41 -2.40 4.31
N GLU A 241 -19.67 -2.71 4.03
CA GLU A 241 -20.59 -1.80 3.33
C GLU A 241 -20.85 -0.54 4.16
N HIS A 242 -21.13 -0.69 5.45
CA HIS A 242 -21.33 0.43 6.37
C HIS A 242 -20.09 1.31 6.52
N GLU A 243 -18.90 0.71 6.58
CA GLU A 243 -17.63 1.44 6.58
C GLU A 243 -17.44 2.23 5.27
N ARG A 244 -17.67 1.59 4.12
CA ARG A 244 -17.64 2.26 2.81
C ARG A 244 -18.63 3.42 2.73
N GLU A 245 -19.86 3.23 3.21
CA GLU A 245 -20.88 4.28 3.26
C GLU A 245 -20.45 5.48 4.13
N LYS A 246 -19.88 5.21 5.31
CA LYS A 246 -19.32 6.25 6.19
C LYS A 246 -18.22 7.05 5.50
N GLU A 247 -17.30 6.37 4.82
CA GLU A 247 -16.24 7.04 4.08
C GLU A 247 -16.77 7.89 2.92
N LEU A 248 -17.73 7.35 2.16
CA LEU A 248 -18.36 8.06 1.05
C LEU A 248 -19.10 9.29 1.55
N HIS A 249 -19.86 9.17 2.64
CA HIS A 249 -20.56 10.28 3.27
C HIS A 249 -19.59 11.36 3.77
N PHE A 250 -18.47 10.98 4.39
CA PHE A 250 -17.43 11.93 4.78
C PHE A 250 -16.83 12.67 3.57
N LYS A 251 -16.52 11.93 2.49
CA LYS A 251 -16.02 12.52 1.23
C LYS A 251 -17.05 13.46 0.60
N GLN A 252 -18.34 13.14 0.67
CA GLN A 252 -19.41 14.00 0.16
C GLN A 252 -19.48 15.32 0.94
N LYS A 253 -19.55 15.26 2.28
CA LYS A 253 -19.52 16.46 3.14
C LYS A 253 -18.29 17.33 2.89
N GLN A 254 -17.12 16.72 2.75
CA GLN A 254 -15.89 17.46 2.43
C GLN A 254 -15.98 18.16 1.07
N ARG A 255 -16.56 17.52 0.05
CA ARG A 255 -16.78 18.14 -1.26
C ARG A 255 -17.74 19.32 -1.20
N GLU A 256 -18.78 19.22 -0.38
CA GLU A 256 -19.74 20.32 -0.18
C GLU A 256 -19.08 21.54 0.46
N LEU A 257 -18.30 21.33 1.53
CA LEU A 257 -17.53 22.39 2.19
C LEU A 257 -16.53 23.05 1.23
N VAL A 258 -15.85 22.25 0.41
CA VAL A 258 -14.94 22.79 -0.62
C VAL A 258 -15.70 23.54 -1.70
N GLY A 259 -16.89 23.08 -2.09
CA GLY A 259 -17.79 23.79 -3.00
C GLY A 259 -18.23 25.15 -2.46
N GLN A 260 -18.36 25.29 -1.14
CA GLN A 260 -18.63 26.56 -0.46
C GLN A 260 -17.38 27.47 -0.34
N GLY A 261 -16.20 26.97 -0.70
CA GLY A 261 -14.94 27.72 -0.68
C GLY A 261 -14.03 27.43 0.52
N HIS A 262 -14.40 26.48 1.41
CA HIS A 262 -13.51 26.02 2.46
C HIS A 262 -12.35 25.19 1.90
N LYS A 263 -11.24 25.14 2.64
CA LYS A 263 -10.06 24.37 2.23
C LYS A 263 -10.33 22.87 2.37
N PRO A 264 -9.94 22.02 1.40
CA PRO A 264 -10.07 20.57 1.54
C PRO A 264 -9.29 20.08 2.77
N PHE A 265 -9.97 19.34 3.65
CA PHE A 265 -9.36 18.79 4.87
C PHE A 265 -9.55 17.29 4.98
N TYR A 266 -8.44 16.58 5.18
CA TYR A 266 -8.41 15.13 5.33
C TYR A 266 -8.09 14.77 6.77
N LEU A 267 -8.98 14.01 7.39
CA LEU A 267 -8.80 13.57 8.76
C LEU A 267 -7.65 12.54 8.85
N LYS A 268 -6.76 12.71 9.83
CA LYS A 268 -5.70 11.73 10.12
C LYS A 268 -6.34 10.40 10.54
N LYS A 269 -5.63 9.29 10.31
CA LYS A 269 -6.11 7.94 10.69
C LYS A 269 -6.39 7.84 12.20
N SER A 270 -5.55 8.43 13.05
CA SER A 270 -5.74 8.46 14.50
C SER A 270 -7.01 9.21 14.90
N ASP A 271 -7.32 10.31 14.23
CA ASP A 271 -8.51 11.11 14.51
C ASP A 271 -9.79 10.42 14.01
N LYS A 272 -9.73 9.69 12.88
CA LYS A 272 -10.83 8.81 12.44
C LYS A 272 -11.16 7.75 13.49
N LYS A 273 -10.15 7.06 14.02
CA LYS A 273 -10.33 6.06 15.09
C LYS A 273 -10.98 6.67 16.35
N LYS A 274 -10.60 7.89 16.74
CA LYS A 274 -11.23 8.59 17.88
C LYS A 274 -12.72 8.87 17.62
N LEU A 275 -13.09 9.27 16.40
CA LEU A 275 -14.49 9.46 16.03
C LEU A 275 -15.28 8.14 16.06
N GLU A 276 -14.73 7.07 15.50
CA GLU A 276 -15.35 5.74 15.53
C GLU A 276 -15.53 5.21 16.97
N LEU A 277 -14.52 5.41 17.83
CA LEU A 277 -14.61 5.10 19.24
C LEU A 277 -15.71 5.91 19.93
N ALA A 278 -15.77 7.22 19.69
CA ALA A 278 -16.80 8.09 20.25
C ALA A 278 -18.21 7.65 19.82
N GLU A 279 -18.39 7.31 18.54
CA GLU A 279 -19.64 6.77 18.00
C GLU A 279 -20.03 5.47 18.70
N LYS A 280 -19.11 4.51 18.81
CA LYS A 280 -19.31 3.23 19.51
C LYS A 280 -19.69 3.43 20.99
N TYR A 281 -19.03 4.35 21.70
CA TYR A 281 -19.39 4.69 23.07
C TYR A 281 -20.78 5.34 23.16
N SER A 282 -21.15 6.16 22.18
CA SER A 282 -22.49 6.76 22.10
C SER A 282 -23.57 5.69 21.88
N GLU A 283 -23.33 4.71 21.01
CA GLU A 283 -24.24 3.58 20.77
C GLU A 283 -24.37 2.68 22.00
N LEU A 284 -23.27 2.42 22.70
CA LEU A 284 -23.28 1.67 23.96
C LEU A 284 -24.01 2.42 25.08
N LYS A 285 -23.92 3.74 25.11
CA LYS A 285 -24.68 4.59 26.03
C LYS A 285 -26.16 4.56 25.71
N LYS A 286 -26.53 4.70 24.42
CA LYS A 286 -27.93 4.61 23.93
C LYS A 286 -28.55 3.24 24.24
N SER A 287 -27.79 2.16 24.10
CA SER A 287 -28.24 0.79 24.38
C SER A 287 -28.19 0.40 25.86
N GLY A 288 -27.67 1.27 26.76
CA GLY A 288 -27.53 0.99 28.18
C GLY A 288 -26.46 -0.05 28.54
N LYS A 289 -25.66 -0.50 27.57
CA LYS A 289 -24.63 -1.56 27.77
C LYS A 289 -23.25 -1.00 28.13
N LEU A 290 -23.12 0.32 28.24
CA LEU A 290 -21.86 1.02 28.50
C LEU A 290 -21.15 0.56 29.77
N GLU A 291 -21.85 0.48 30.91
CA GLU A 291 -21.22 0.10 32.18
C GLU A 291 -20.66 -1.33 32.16
N ASN A 292 -21.34 -2.26 31.49
CA ASN A 292 -20.86 -3.62 31.31
C ASN A 292 -19.64 -3.67 30.39
N PHE A 293 -19.62 -2.86 29.33
CA PHE A 293 -18.44 -2.74 28.47
C PHE A 293 -17.24 -2.19 29.24
N LEU A 294 -17.43 -1.14 30.04
CA LEU A 294 -16.39 -0.55 30.87
C LEU A 294 -15.90 -1.53 31.95
N SER A 295 -16.79 -2.27 32.61
CA SER A 295 -16.40 -3.27 33.61
C SER A 295 -15.57 -4.41 32.99
N LYS A 296 -15.97 -4.89 31.80
CA LYS A 296 -15.19 -5.87 31.02
C LYS A 296 -13.83 -5.30 30.56
N LYS A 297 -13.78 -4.04 30.10
CA LYS A 297 -12.51 -3.36 29.74
C LYS A 297 -11.59 -3.24 30.96
N ARG A 298 -12.11 -2.79 32.11
CA ARG A 298 -11.35 -2.73 33.39
C ARG A 298 -10.80 -4.10 33.79
N LYS A 299 -11.61 -5.17 33.71
CA LYS A 299 -11.18 -6.54 34.06
C LYS A 299 -10.07 -7.06 33.13
N ARG A 300 -10.19 -6.82 31.82
CA ARG A 300 -9.16 -7.21 30.83
C ARG A 300 -7.87 -6.44 31.05
N ASN A 301 -7.95 -5.12 31.24
CA ASN A 301 -6.79 -4.28 31.54
C ASN A 301 -6.08 -4.74 32.83
N ALA A 302 -6.83 -4.94 33.93
CA ALA A 302 -6.25 -5.44 35.18
C ALA A 302 -5.56 -6.81 35.02
N THR A 303 -6.04 -7.66 34.11
CA THR A 303 -5.41 -8.95 33.81
C THR A 303 -4.11 -8.77 33.01
N LYS A 304 -4.08 -7.84 32.05
CA LYS A 304 -2.86 -7.47 31.31
C LYS A 304 -1.82 -6.84 32.23
N ASP A 305 -2.24 -5.90 33.07
CA ASP A 305 -1.38 -5.23 34.05
C ASP A 305 -0.79 -6.24 35.04
N ARG A 306 -1.58 -7.22 35.48
CA ARG A 306 -1.11 -8.33 36.31
C ARG A 306 -0.01 -9.18 35.64
N LYS A 307 -0.06 -9.35 34.30
CA LYS A 307 1.01 -10.06 33.56
C LYS A 307 2.28 -9.21 33.48
N LYS A 308 2.16 -7.88 33.43
CA LYS A 308 3.30 -6.94 33.37
C LYS A 308 3.99 -6.76 34.73
N LEU A 309 3.28 -7.00 35.83
CA LEU A 309 3.88 -7.00 37.17
C LEU A 309 4.77 -8.24 37.37
N PRO A 310 5.95 -8.10 37.99
CA PRO A 310 6.80 -9.24 38.31
C PRO A 310 5.97 -10.23 39.13
N ASN A 311 6.00 -11.50 38.72
CA ASN A 311 5.26 -12.58 39.37
C ASN A 311 5.71 -12.63 40.84
N GLN A 312 4.95 -12.00 41.73
CA GLN A 312 4.99 -12.35 43.12
C GLN A 312 4.40 -13.74 43.18
N HIS A 313 5.25 -14.74 42.93
CA HIS A 313 5.05 -16.06 43.49
C HIS A 313 4.70 -15.78 44.93
N LYS A 314 3.40 -15.87 45.24
CA LYS A 314 2.96 -16.04 46.61
C LYS A 314 3.78 -17.24 47.03
N LYS A 315 4.84 -17.01 47.79
CA LYS A 315 5.42 -18.02 48.66
C LYS A 315 4.18 -18.43 49.43
N ARG A 316 3.48 -19.47 48.96
CA ARG A 316 2.53 -20.20 49.79
C ARG A 316 3.41 -20.48 50.96
N LEU A 317 3.19 -19.77 52.05
CA LEU A 317 3.87 -20.05 53.29
C LEU A 317 3.57 -21.52 53.49
N ILE A 318 4.55 -22.39 53.23
CA ILE A 318 4.52 -23.79 53.61
C ILE A 318 4.70 -23.76 55.13
N PHE A 319 3.83 -23.04 55.84
CA PHE A 319 3.37 -23.42 57.16
C PHE A 319 2.21 -24.37 56.90
N GLY A 320 2.56 -25.51 56.31
CA GLY A 320 1.78 -26.73 56.44
C GLY A 320 1.71 -27.15 57.91
N PRO A 321 0.98 -28.24 58.21
CA PRO A 321 0.35 -28.57 59.51
C PRO A 321 1.28 -28.72 60.74
N ILE A 322 2.57 -28.42 60.62
CA ILE A 322 3.56 -28.49 61.69
C ILE A 322 3.22 -27.52 62.83
N MET A 323 2.68 -26.33 62.54
CA MET A 323 2.22 -25.40 63.58
C MET A 323 0.95 -25.89 64.30
N ALA A 324 0.08 -26.65 63.62
CA ALA A 324 -1.10 -27.25 64.25
C ALA A 324 -0.71 -28.40 65.18
N HIS A 325 0.30 -29.20 64.82
CA HIS A 325 0.82 -30.26 65.69
C HIS A 325 1.60 -29.71 66.90
N LEU A 326 2.34 -28.61 66.73
CA LEU A 326 3.02 -27.94 67.85
C LEU A 326 2.02 -27.35 68.86
N TRP A 327 0.92 -26.75 68.39
CA TRP A 327 -0.16 -26.29 69.26
C TRP A 327 -0.88 -27.45 69.97
N LEU A 328 -1.09 -28.58 69.29
CA LEU A 328 -1.72 -29.75 69.90
C LEU A 328 -0.80 -30.40 70.96
N LEU A 329 0.51 -30.43 70.72
CA LEU A 329 1.51 -30.91 71.68
C LEU A 329 1.63 -30.00 72.90
N GLU A 330 1.64 -28.67 72.73
CA GLU A 330 1.57 -27.74 73.87
C GLU A 330 0.27 -27.91 74.68
N LEU A 331 -0.87 -28.10 74.02
CA LEU A 331 -2.14 -28.34 74.71
C LEU A 331 -2.13 -29.65 75.52
N ILE A 332 -1.55 -30.72 74.95
CA ILE A 332 -1.41 -32.03 75.63
C ILE A 332 -0.43 -31.95 76.81
N ILE A 333 0.66 -31.20 76.68
CA ILE A 333 1.64 -30.98 77.76
C ILE A 333 1.01 -30.16 78.89
N CYS A 334 0.23 -29.12 78.59
CA CYS A 334 -0.49 -28.35 79.61
C CYS A 334 -1.56 -29.17 80.35
N LEU A 335 -2.27 -30.07 79.67
CA LEU A 335 -3.27 -30.96 80.28
C LEU A 335 -2.67 -32.08 81.14
N SER A 336 -1.38 -32.40 80.97
CA SER A 336 -0.71 -33.49 81.72
C SER A 336 0.03 -33.00 82.98
N VAL A 337 0.12 -31.68 83.19
CA VAL A 337 0.84 -31.05 84.33
C VAL A 337 -0.12 -30.42 85.36
N THR A 338 -1.44 -30.52 85.13
CA THR A 338 -2.51 -30.30 86.13
C THR A 338 -3.10 -31.62 86.57
#